data_AF-A0A2T4KF62-F1
#
_entry.id   AF-A0A2T4KF62-F1
#
_cell.length_a   1.000
_cell.length_b   1.000
_cell.length_c   1.000
_cell.angle_alpha   90.00
_cell.angle_beta   90.00
_cell.angle_gamma   90.00
#
_symmetry.space_group_name_H-M   'P 1'
#
loop_
_entity.id
_entity.type
_entity.pdbx_description
1 polymer ?
#
loop_
_entity_poly.entity_id
_entity_poly.type
_entity_poly.pdbx_seq_one_letter_code
_entity_poly.pdbx_strand_id
1 'polypeptide(L)'
;MNKCLYNIETLITELENNRGKFIAIFAGYEDDMKRFTETNEGLQSRVPYKIHFEDYTPQQVAEIVVLSLEKEEWTFNEQLLREKVINIYSNVEDSKKSNGRWARNFVQDILIKHKNKIINTVNQNSDITHID
;
A
#
# COMPACT_ATOMS: atom_id res chain seq x y z
N MET A 1 25.24 12.44 -16.75
CA MET A 1 25.47 11.46 -15.66
C MET A 1 25.91 12.07 -14.32
N ASN A 2 26.29 13.36 -14.24
CA ASN A 2 26.91 13.95 -13.03
C ASN A 2 25.98 14.75 -12.08
N LYS A 3 24.64 14.73 -12.27
CA LYS A 3 23.71 15.48 -11.39
C LYS A 3 23.18 14.69 -10.18
N CYS A 4 23.08 13.36 -10.26
CA CYS A 4 22.57 12.56 -9.13
C CYS A 4 23.57 12.41 -7.97
N LEU A 5 24.88 12.35 -8.25
CA LEU A 5 25.89 12.16 -7.21
C LEU A 5 25.99 13.38 -6.28
N TYR A 6 25.88 14.60 -6.83
CA TYR A 6 25.86 15.85 -6.06
C TYR A 6 24.73 15.89 -5.00
N ASN A 7 23.57 15.32 -5.33
CA ASN A 7 22.43 15.30 -4.42
C ASN A 7 22.59 14.31 -3.26
N ILE A 8 23.28 13.18 -3.48
CA ILE A 8 23.56 12.20 -2.42
C ILE A 8 24.61 12.74 -1.44
N GLU A 9 25.67 13.37 -1.95
CA GLU A 9 26.71 13.98 -1.11
C GLU A 9 26.16 15.11 -0.25
N THR A 10 25.29 15.96 -0.83
CA THR A 10 24.58 17.00 -0.08
C THR A 10 23.72 16.40 1.03
N LEU A 11 22.96 15.34 0.73
CA LEU A 11 22.13 14.66 1.72
C LEU A 11 22.96 14.02 2.85
N ILE A 12 24.09 13.38 2.53
CA ILE A 12 25.01 12.82 3.52
C ILE A 12 25.54 13.93 4.44
N THR A 13 25.91 15.07 3.87
CA THR A 13 26.39 16.24 4.62
C THR A 13 25.33 16.72 5.62
N GLU A 14 24.07 16.78 5.19
CA GLU A 14 22.95 17.15 6.08
C GLU A 14 22.69 16.12 7.19
N LEU A 15 22.75 14.83 6.86
CA LEU A 15 22.63 13.73 7.84
C LEU A 15 23.73 13.78 8.90
N GLU A 16 24.92 14.28 8.56
CA GLU A 16 26.04 14.44 9.49
C GLU A 16 25.95 15.70 10.32
N ASN A 17 25.74 16.85 9.68
CA ASN A 17 25.84 18.15 10.32
C ASN A 17 24.63 18.48 11.20
N ASN A 18 23.47 17.90 10.91
CA ASN A 18 22.21 18.21 11.59
C ASN A 18 21.68 17.08 12.49
N ARG A 19 22.59 16.28 13.07
CA ARG A 19 22.25 15.25 14.07
C ARG A 19 21.44 15.83 15.23
N GLY A 20 20.34 15.15 15.57
CA GLY A 20 19.43 15.56 16.65
C GLY A 20 18.43 16.66 16.27
N LYS A 21 18.55 17.25 15.07
CA LYS A 21 17.60 18.24 14.52
C LYS A 21 16.92 17.77 13.25
N PHE A 22 17.50 16.81 12.56
CA PHE A 22 17.00 16.25 11.31
C PHE A 22 16.93 14.72 11.38
N ILE A 23 15.82 14.18 10.90
CA ILE A 23 15.60 12.74 10.73
C ILE A 23 15.20 12.52 9.26
N ALA A 24 15.90 11.62 8.58
CA ALA A 24 15.52 11.14 7.26
C ALA A 24 14.97 9.72 7.36
N ILE A 25 13.82 9.48 6.70
CA ILE A 25 13.24 8.14 6.54
C ILE A 25 13.24 7.83 5.05
N PHE A 26 13.98 6.79 4.68
CA PHE A 26 14.00 6.27 3.32
C PHE A 26 13.01 5.11 3.21
N ALA A 27 12.22 5.09 2.15
CA ALA A 27 11.23 4.05 1.91
C ALA A 27 11.25 3.64 0.43
N GLY A 28 11.18 2.33 0.18
CA GLY A 28 11.22 1.75 -1.15
C GLY A 28 11.17 0.22 -1.05
N TYR A 29 11.17 -0.44 -2.20
CA TYR A 29 11.29 -1.89 -2.26
C TYR A 29 12.67 -2.34 -1.75
N GLU A 30 12.74 -3.54 -1.17
CA GLU A 30 13.96 -4.03 -0.50
C GLU A 30 15.18 -4.00 -1.43
N ASP A 31 15.06 -4.55 -2.63
CA ASP A 31 16.16 -4.57 -3.61
C ASP A 31 16.60 -3.16 -4.02
N ASP A 32 15.64 -2.25 -4.23
CA ASP A 32 15.92 -0.86 -4.59
C ASP A 32 16.62 -0.13 -3.44
N MET A 33 16.17 -0.35 -2.21
CA MET A 33 16.77 0.23 -1.00
C MET A 33 18.17 -0.33 -0.75
N LYS A 34 18.39 -1.61 -1.00
CA LYS A 34 19.72 -2.23 -0.95
C LYS A 34 20.66 -1.56 -1.95
N ARG A 35 20.26 -1.48 -3.23
CA ARG A 35 21.04 -0.82 -4.28
C ARG A 35 21.30 0.67 -3.98
N PHE A 36 20.30 1.36 -3.42
CA PHE A 36 20.44 2.75 -3.00
C PHE A 36 21.51 2.91 -1.93
N THR A 37 21.49 2.10 -0.87
CA THR A 37 22.50 2.18 0.20
C THR A 37 23.89 1.76 -0.25
N GLU A 38 24.00 0.81 -1.19
CA GLU A 38 25.28 0.34 -1.76
C GLU A 38 25.88 1.33 -2.77
N THR A 39 25.13 2.35 -3.20
CA THR A 39 25.62 3.36 -4.16
C THR A 39 26.73 4.23 -3.56
N ASN A 40 26.77 4.40 -2.23
CA ASN A 40 27.77 5.20 -1.54
C ASN A 40 28.01 4.68 -0.10
N GLU A 41 29.26 4.32 0.23
CA GLU A 41 29.63 3.83 1.58
C GLU A 41 29.28 4.83 2.71
N GLY A 42 29.35 6.12 2.41
CA GLY A 42 28.91 7.19 3.30
C GLY A 42 27.43 7.04 3.63
N LEU A 43 26.57 6.83 2.65
CA LEU A 43 25.14 6.64 2.89
C LEU A 43 24.84 5.41 3.75
N GLN A 44 25.47 4.26 3.45
CA GLN A 44 25.25 3.01 4.19
C GLN A 44 25.54 3.16 5.69
N SER A 45 26.59 3.87 6.06
CA SER A 45 26.99 4.07 7.45
C SER A 45 26.13 5.08 8.22
N ARG A 46 25.40 5.97 7.53
CA ARG A 46 24.44 6.91 8.15
C ARG A 46 23.00 6.41 8.17
N VAL A 47 22.71 5.22 7.63
CA VAL A 47 21.40 4.54 7.71
C VAL A 47 21.50 3.27 8.57
N PRO A 48 21.68 3.41 9.90
CA PRO A 48 21.93 2.27 10.79
C PRO A 48 20.67 1.43 11.07
N TYR A 49 19.49 2.03 10.97
CA TYR A 49 18.22 1.35 11.24
C TYR A 49 17.56 0.94 9.94
N LYS A 50 17.27 -0.35 9.81
CA LYS A 50 16.52 -0.92 8.70
C LYS A 50 15.28 -1.59 9.28
N ILE A 51 14.11 -1.15 8.81
CA ILE A 51 12.83 -1.75 9.16
C ILE A 51 12.32 -2.42 7.90
N HIS A 52 12.18 -3.74 7.94
CA HIS A 52 11.55 -4.51 6.87
C HIS A 52 10.04 -4.61 7.16
N PHE A 53 9.23 -4.32 6.14
CA PHE A 53 7.78 -4.46 6.20
C PHE A 53 7.40 -5.68 5.38
N GLU A 54 7.03 -6.75 6.07
CA GLU A 54 6.59 -7.99 5.45
C GLU A 54 5.32 -7.77 4.61
N ASP A 55 5.19 -8.54 3.55
CA ASP A 55 3.97 -8.58 2.75
C ASP A 55 2.79 -9.09 3.57
N TYR A 56 1.59 -8.59 3.26
CA TYR A 56 0.38 -9.08 3.92
C TYR A 56 -0.01 -10.44 3.36
N THR A 57 -0.40 -11.34 4.27
CA THR A 57 -1.09 -12.58 3.92
C THR A 57 -2.45 -12.28 3.27
N PRO A 58 -3.02 -13.20 2.46
CA PRO A 58 -4.37 -13.03 1.92
C PRO A 58 -5.44 -12.71 2.97
N GLN A 59 -5.30 -13.28 4.18
CA GLN A 59 -6.19 -13.03 5.31
C GLN A 59 -6.07 -11.59 5.82
N GLN A 60 -4.85 -11.06 5.94
CA GLN A 60 -4.62 -9.67 6.32
C GLN A 60 -5.09 -8.70 5.22
N VAL A 61 -4.97 -9.06 3.95
CA VAL A 61 -5.53 -8.25 2.85
C VAL A 61 -7.05 -8.21 2.91
N ALA A 62 -7.70 -9.34 3.20
CA ALA A 62 -9.14 -9.39 3.43
C ALA A 62 -9.57 -8.50 4.61
N GLU A 63 -8.80 -8.49 5.70
CA GLU A 63 -9.01 -7.59 6.83
C GLU A 63 -8.97 -6.11 6.41
N ILE A 64 -7.96 -5.72 5.61
CA ILE A 64 -7.84 -4.34 5.12
C ILE A 64 -9.06 -3.95 4.26
N VAL A 65 -9.57 -4.88 3.44
CA VAL A 65 -10.77 -4.64 2.63
C VAL A 65 -12.01 -4.42 3.52
N VAL A 66 -12.22 -5.26 4.53
CA VAL A 66 -13.32 -5.14 5.48
C VAL A 66 -13.26 -3.80 6.22
N LEU A 67 -12.13 -3.50 6.85
CA LEU A 67 -11.93 -2.25 7.59
C LEU A 67 -12.12 -1.01 6.69
N SER A 68 -11.77 -1.10 5.40
CA SER A 68 -11.95 0.00 4.46
C SER A 68 -13.42 0.27 4.16
N LEU A 69 -14.25 -0.77 4.06
CA LEU A 69 -15.68 -0.64 3.81
C LEU A 69 -16.45 -0.23 5.08
N GLU A 70 -16.09 -0.81 6.24
CA GLU A 70 -16.69 -0.43 7.54
C GLU A 70 -16.43 1.03 7.89
N LYS A 71 -15.22 1.53 7.61
CA LYS A 71 -14.87 2.93 7.82
C LYS A 71 -15.78 3.89 7.05
N GLU A 72 -16.25 3.48 5.88
CA GLU A 72 -17.15 4.23 5.02
C GLU A 72 -18.62 3.82 5.23
N GLU A 73 -18.91 3.12 6.34
CA GLU A 73 -20.25 2.70 6.79
C GLU A 73 -21.03 1.82 5.80
N TRP A 74 -20.32 1.05 4.96
CA TRP A 74 -20.96 0.08 4.08
C TRP A 74 -21.42 -1.15 4.85
N THR A 75 -22.56 -1.70 4.43
CA THR A 75 -23.04 -3.00 4.91
C THR A 75 -22.85 -4.06 3.84
N PHE A 76 -22.40 -5.25 4.24
CA PHE A 76 -22.04 -6.34 3.32
C PHE A 76 -21.98 -7.67 4.07
N ASN A 77 -22.02 -8.78 3.35
CA ASN A 77 -21.72 -10.10 3.93
C ASN A 77 -20.21 -10.26 4.13
N GLU A 78 -19.74 -10.01 5.35
CA GLU A 78 -18.32 -10.04 5.70
C GLU A 78 -17.67 -11.40 5.40
N GLN A 79 -18.33 -12.51 5.75
CA GLN A 79 -17.80 -13.85 5.51
C GLN A 79 -17.56 -14.08 4.01
N LEU A 80 -18.58 -13.82 3.18
CA LEU A 80 -18.48 -13.97 1.73
C LEU A 80 -17.41 -13.06 1.14
N LEU A 81 -17.33 -11.81 1.60
CA LEU A 81 -16.34 -10.85 1.14
C LEU A 81 -14.92 -11.33 1.45
N ARG A 82 -14.66 -11.78 2.68
CA ARG A 82 -13.36 -12.33 3.07
C ARG A 82 -12.97 -13.54 2.23
N GLU A 83 -13.89 -14.49 2.05
CA GLU A 83 -13.67 -15.68 1.23
C GLU A 83 -13.30 -15.30 -0.22
N LYS A 84 -14.01 -14.34 -0.82
CA LYS A 84 -13.72 -13.84 -2.17
C LYS A 84 -12.37 -13.14 -2.25
N VAL A 85 -12.07 -12.25 -1.31
CA VAL A 85 -10.78 -11.53 -1.29
C VAL A 85 -9.62 -12.50 -1.15
N ILE A 86 -9.70 -13.43 -0.20
CA ILE A 86 -8.65 -14.44 0.01
C ILE A 86 -8.44 -15.26 -1.25
N ASN A 87 -9.51 -15.75 -1.89
CA ASN A 87 -9.42 -16.53 -3.11
C ASN A 87 -8.75 -15.74 -4.24
N ILE A 88 -9.20 -14.50 -4.49
CA ILE A 88 -8.66 -13.70 -5.59
C ILE A 88 -7.21 -13.32 -5.31
N TYR A 89 -6.90 -12.81 -4.11
CA TYR A 89 -5.55 -12.35 -3.77
C TYR A 89 -4.52 -13.48 -3.75
N SER A 90 -4.92 -14.68 -3.34
CA SER A 90 -4.03 -15.86 -3.35
C SER A 90 -3.59 -16.24 -4.78
N ASN A 91 -4.36 -15.87 -5.80
CA ASN A 91 -4.06 -16.15 -7.21
C ASN A 91 -3.39 -14.96 -7.92
N VAL A 92 -3.10 -13.86 -7.23
CA VAL A 92 -2.34 -12.74 -7.79
C VAL A 92 -0.86 -13.13 -7.86
N GLU A 93 -0.21 -12.87 -9.00
CA GLU A 93 1.25 -13.04 -9.13
C GLU A 93 1.98 -12.20 -8.09
N ASP A 94 3.04 -12.73 -7.48
CA ASP A 94 3.78 -12.03 -6.41
C ASP A 94 4.29 -10.66 -6.85
N SER A 95 4.74 -10.52 -8.09
CA SER A 95 5.17 -9.22 -8.68
C SER A 95 4.05 -8.17 -8.74
N LYS A 96 2.79 -8.59 -8.66
CA LYS A 96 1.58 -7.76 -8.69
C LYS A 96 0.90 -7.66 -7.32
N LYS A 97 1.39 -8.34 -6.29
CA LYS A 97 0.91 -8.23 -4.91
C LYS A 97 1.35 -6.89 -4.31
N SER A 98 0.63 -5.83 -4.67
CA SER A 98 0.85 -4.49 -4.10
C SER A 98 0.17 -4.28 -2.75
N ASN A 99 -0.15 -5.35 -2.01
CA ASN A 99 -0.67 -5.31 -0.64
C ASN A 99 -1.85 -4.34 -0.46
N GLY A 100 -1.72 -3.34 0.42
CA GLY A 100 -2.77 -2.35 0.68
C GLY A 100 -3.21 -1.55 -0.55
N ARG A 101 -2.34 -1.39 -1.57
CA ARG A 101 -2.76 -0.77 -2.85
C ARG A 101 -3.72 -1.68 -3.60
N TRP A 102 -3.48 -2.98 -3.60
CA TRP A 102 -4.39 -3.95 -4.19
C TRP A 102 -5.74 -3.94 -3.46
N ALA A 103 -5.74 -3.97 -2.12
CA ALA A 103 -6.95 -3.93 -1.31
C ALA A 103 -7.80 -2.68 -1.62
N ARG A 104 -7.15 -1.51 -1.68
CA ARG A 104 -7.82 -0.25 -2.04
C ARG A 104 -8.46 -0.30 -3.42
N ASN A 105 -7.72 -0.78 -4.43
CA ASN A 105 -8.23 -0.88 -5.79
C ASN A 105 -9.41 -1.85 -5.86
N PHE A 106 -9.32 -2.99 -5.17
CA PHE A 106 -10.40 -3.96 -5.08
C PHE A 106 -11.68 -3.37 -4.48
N VAL A 107 -11.56 -2.60 -3.38
CA VAL A 107 -12.69 -1.86 -2.80
C VAL A 107 -13.30 -0.90 -3.82
N GLN A 108 -12.48 -0.08 -4.49
CA GLN A 108 -12.96 0.86 -5.52
C GLN A 108 -13.70 0.13 -6.65
N ASP A 109 -13.18 -1.01 -7.10
CA ASP A 109 -13.80 -1.80 -8.16
C ASP A 109 -15.18 -2.34 -7.76
N ILE A 110 -15.31 -2.83 -6.52
CA ILE A 110 -16.62 -3.27 -5.98
C ILE A 110 -17.59 -2.10 -5.95
N LEU A 111 -17.17 -0.95 -5.40
CA LEU A 111 -18.03 0.23 -5.29
C LEU A 111 -18.49 0.75 -6.65
N ILE A 112 -17.61 0.77 -7.65
CA ILE A 112 -17.96 1.17 -9.03
C ILE A 112 -18.98 0.19 -9.61
N LYS A 113 -18.75 -1.13 -9.49
CA LYS A 113 -19.69 -2.15 -9.99
C LYS A 113 -21.05 -2.05 -9.31
N HIS A 114 -21.07 -1.84 -8.00
CA HIS A 114 -22.29 -1.67 -7.23
C HIS A 114 -23.07 -0.41 -7.67
N LYS A 115 -22.40 0.75 -7.78
CA LYS A 115 -23.03 1.99 -8.28
C LYS A 115 -23.62 1.80 -9.68
N ASN A 116 -22.89 1.16 -10.58
CA ASN A 116 -23.38 0.85 -11.92
C ASN A 116 -24.60 -0.10 -11.88
N LYS A 117 -24.60 -1.10 -11.00
CA LYS A 117 -25.77 -1.98 -10.78
C LYS A 117 -26.99 -1.16 -10.34
N ILE A 118 -26.84 -0.26 -9.36
CA ILE A 118 -27.93 0.61 -8.89
C ILE A 118 -28.49 1.47 -10.02
N ILE A 119 -27.63 2.21 -10.72
CA ILE A 119 -28.04 3.10 -11.82
C ILE A 119 -28.84 2.34 -12.89
N ASN A 120 -28.44 1.11 -13.20
CA ASN A 120 -29.09 0.31 -14.24
C ASN A 120 -30.32 -0.48 -13.76
N THR A 121 -30.55 -0.60 -12.44
CA THR A 121 -31.58 -1.52 -11.89
C THR A 121 -32.66 -0.80 -11.06
N VAL A 122 -32.40 0.41 -10.54
CA VAL A 122 -33.20 1.00 -9.44
C VAL A 122 -33.97 2.28 -9.84
N ASN A 123 -35.26 2.32 -9.48
CA ASN A 123 -36.07 3.54 -9.32
C ASN A 123 -35.88 4.14 -7.91
N GLN A 124 -35.49 5.42 -7.83
CA GLN A 124 -35.35 6.41 -6.72
C GLN A 124 -35.23 6.02 -5.21
N ASN A 125 -35.43 4.79 -4.74
CA ASN A 125 -35.54 4.46 -3.29
C ASN A 125 -34.69 3.27 -2.79
N SER A 126 -33.70 2.76 -3.55
CA SER A 126 -32.84 1.70 -3.00
C SER A 126 -31.76 2.23 -2.06
N ASP A 127 -31.47 1.45 -1.03
CA ASP A 127 -30.30 1.64 -0.20
C ASP A 127 -29.03 1.53 -1.06
N ILE A 128 -28.26 2.62 -1.10
CA ILE A 128 -27.05 2.73 -1.92
C ILE A 128 -25.79 2.33 -1.15
N THR A 129 -25.90 2.00 0.14
CA THR A 129 -24.77 1.66 1.03
C THR A 129 -24.75 0.18 1.45
N HIS A 130 -25.53 -0.66 0.77
CA HIS A 130 -25.55 -2.11 0.97
C HIS A 130 -25.00 -2.88 -0.25
N ILE A 131 -23.95 -3.68 -0.06
CA ILE A 131 -23.38 -4.54 -1.09
C ILE A 131 -23.93 -5.96 -0.91
N ASP A 132 -24.77 -6.39 -1.86
CA ASP A 132 -25.30 -7.75 -1.97
C ASP A 132 -24.22 -8.79 -2.33
#